data_AF-A0A3M6UZG2-F1
#
_entry.id   AF-A0A3M6UZG2-F1
#
_cell.length_a   1.000
_cell.length_b   1.000
_cell.length_c   1.000
_cell.angle_alpha   90.00
_cell.angle_beta   90.00
_cell.angle_gamma   90.00
#
_symmetry.space_group_name_H-M   'P 1'
#
loop_
_entity.id
_entity.type
_entity.pdbx_description
1 polymer ?
#
loop_
_entity_poly.entity_id
_entity_poly.type
_entity_poly.pdbx_seq_one_letter_code
_entity_poly.pdbx_strand_id
1 'polypeptide(L)'
;MAAFEDFCRITLLFLVVISASDAFRLRANFPRPQGKDFGLHAKRHLCPFCIYETKTFSQKLDHFGFSDNRTFPQRYLVARKNWVEGGPILFYTGNEGDITWFANNTGFMWDIAGEFKAMLVFAEHRYYGKSLPFGKLSYKGPNNGALDPWAAGGVTRNISDSLIAVLIEDGAHHLDLRHKNPLDPPSVVQARNLEKYYISRWIAEAEKKKKDKAKLRISDKGKFRSISIR
;
A
#
# COMPACT_ATOMS: atom_id res chain seq x y z
N MET A 1 31.10 -44.61 36.33
CA MET A 1 31.91 -43.84 35.36
C MET A 1 31.18 -43.58 34.05
N ALA A 2 30.45 -44.54 33.46
CA ALA A 2 29.70 -44.34 32.20
C ALA A 2 28.64 -43.22 32.23
N ALA A 3 27.85 -43.10 33.31
CA ALA A 3 26.80 -42.08 33.40
C ALA A 3 27.31 -40.63 33.43
N PHE A 4 28.58 -40.41 33.81
CA PHE A 4 29.18 -39.08 33.81
C PHE A 4 29.64 -38.67 32.41
N GLU A 5 30.15 -39.62 31.62
CA GLU A 5 30.53 -39.36 30.22
C GLU A 5 29.32 -39.07 29.35
N ASP A 6 28.20 -39.78 29.56
CA ASP A 6 26.96 -39.54 28.81
C ASP A 6 26.35 -38.17 29.14
N PHE A 7 26.39 -37.74 30.42
CA PHE A 7 25.95 -36.41 30.82
C PHE A 7 26.78 -35.32 30.14
N CYS A 8 28.12 -35.48 30.10
CA CYS A 8 29.02 -34.55 29.42
C CYS A 8 28.78 -34.50 27.91
N ARG A 9 28.49 -35.63 27.24
CA ARG A 9 28.18 -35.66 25.81
C ARG A 9 26.89 -34.94 25.48
N ILE A 10 25.86 -35.11 26.30
CA ILE A 10 24.57 -34.43 26.12
C ILE A 10 24.71 -32.92 26.34
N THR A 11 25.45 -32.48 27.37
CA THR A 11 25.66 -31.03 27.59
C THR A 11 26.48 -30.39 26.47
N LEU A 12 27.50 -31.08 25.93
CA LEU A 12 28.27 -30.61 24.78
C LEU A 12 27.40 -30.46 23.52
N LEU A 13 26.50 -31.41 23.25
CA LEU A 13 25.56 -31.32 22.12
C LEU A 13 24.61 -30.13 22.26
N PHE A 14 24.06 -29.89 23.46
CA PHE A 14 23.20 -28.73 23.71
C PHE A 14 23.94 -27.39 23.56
N LEU A 15 25.19 -27.30 24.03
CA LEU A 15 26.00 -26.09 23.87
C LEU A 15 26.38 -25.81 22.40
N VAL A 16 26.65 -26.86 21.60
CA VAL A 16 26.92 -26.71 20.17
C VAL A 16 25.67 -26.24 19.41
N VAL A 17 24.48 -26.75 19.75
CA VAL A 17 23.23 -26.30 19.13
C VAL A 17 22.92 -24.84 19.47
N ILE A 18 23.14 -24.42 20.72
CA ILE A 18 22.94 -23.01 21.13
C ILE A 18 23.93 -22.08 20.39
N SER A 19 25.20 -22.49 20.27
CA SER A 19 26.20 -21.74 19.50
C SER A 19 25.86 -21.67 18.00
N ALA A 20 25.26 -22.72 17.42
CA ALA A 20 24.85 -22.73 16.02
C ALA A 20 23.64 -21.83 15.76
N SER A 21 22.70 -21.72 16.72
CA SER A 21 21.57 -20.78 16.62
C SER A 21 21.99 -19.31 16.69
N ASP A 22 23.00 -18.97 17.50
CA ASP A 22 23.52 -17.59 17.54
C ASP A 22 24.45 -17.25 16.37
N ALA A 23 25.10 -18.27 15.78
CA ALA A 23 25.92 -18.11 14.57
C ALA A 23 25.07 -17.91 13.29
N PHE A 24 23.76 -18.19 13.33
CA PHE A 24 22.84 -17.92 12.23
C PHE A 24 22.12 -16.56 12.33
N ARG A 25 22.65 -15.62 13.13
CA ARG A 25 22.36 -14.20 12.93
C ARG A 25 23.07 -13.75 11.66
N LEU A 26 22.42 -13.97 10.52
CA LEU A 26 22.70 -13.27 9.28
C LEU A 26 22.73 -11.77 9.60
N ARG A 27 23.93 -11.21 9.71
CA ARG A 27 24.13 -9.78 9.68
C ARG A 27 23.69 -9.37 8.29
N ALA A 28 22.44 -8.93 8.15
CA ALA A 28 21.95 -8.33 6.93
C ALA A 28 22.76 -7.05 6.69
N ASN A 29 23.91 -7.20 6.01
CA ASN A 29 24.60 -6.09 5.40
C ASN A 29 23.72 -5.65 4.23
N PHE A 30 22.73 -4.81 4.54
CA PHE A 30 22.04 -4.05 3.51
C PHE A 30 23.08 -3.17 2.83
N PRO A 31 23.34 -3.34 1.52
CA PRO A 31 24.07 -2.32 0.79
C PRO A 31 23.21 -1.05 0.87
N ARG A 32 23.67 -0.07 1.64
CA ARG A 32 23.17 1.30 1.49
C ARG A 32 23.50 1.71 0.06
N PRO A 33 22.51 2.06 -0.80
CA PRO A 33 22.82 2.47 -2.16
C PRO A 33 23.59 3.78 -2.10
N GLN A 34 24.92 3.68 -2.14
CA GLN A 34 25.80 4.80 -2.41
C GLN A 34 25.96 4.89 -3.93
N GLY A 35 25.43 5.98 -4.50
CA GLY A 35 25.88 6.46 -5.81
C GLY A 35 24.87 6.33 -6.95
N LYS A 36 24.45 7.49 -7.45
CA LYS A 36 24.23 7.94 -8.86
C LYS A 36 23.63 7.02 -9.94
N ASP A 37 23.21 5.78 -9.66
CA ASP A 37 22.80 4.81 -10.70
C ASP A 37 21.30 4.42 -10.66
N PHE A 38 20.51 5.13 -9.85
CA PHE A 38 19.06 4.91 -9.73
C PHE A 38 18.32 5.08 -11.07
N GLY A 39 18.83 5.95 -11.95
CA GLY A 39 18.23 6.22 -13.26
C GLY A 39 18.41 5.09 -14.28
N LEU A 40 19.44 4.26 -14.15
CA LEU A 40 19.72 3.19 -15.10
C LEU A 40 18.97 1.89 -14.73
N HIS A 41 18.89 1.58 -13.43
CA HIS A 41 18.15 0.41 -12.94
C HIS A 41 16.63 0.58 -13.02
N ALA A 42 16.10 1.79 -12.81
CA ALA A 42 14.66 2.07 -12.94
C ALA A 42 14.13 1.83 -14.37
N LYS A 43 14.98 1.89 -15.40
CA LYS A 43 14.59 1.66 -16.80
C LYS A 43 14.44 0.18 -17.20
N ARG A 44 15.05 -0.76 -16.46
CA ARG A 44 15.07 -2.19 -16.85
C ARG A 44 13.84 -2.99 -16.44
N HIS A 45 12.98 -2.44 -15.59
CA HIS A 45 11.74 -3.08 -15.12
C HIS A 45 10.54 -2.15 -15.29
N LEU A 46 10.34 -1.56 -16.47
CA LEU A 46 9.02 -1.02 -16.80
C LEU A 46 8.05 -2.19 -16.87
N CYS A 47 7.02 -2.17 -16.02
CA CYS A 47 5.89 -3.08 -16.11
C CYS A 47 5.28 -2.95 -17.52
N PRO A 48 5.41 -3.97 -18.40
CA PRO A 48 4.96 -3.86 -19.80
C PRO A 48 3.44 -3.66 -19.92
N PHE A 49 2.71 -3.98 -18.84
CA PHE A 49 1.25 -3.99 -18.80
C PHE A 49 0.64 -2.79 -18.05
N CYS A 50 1.47 -1.95 -17.42
CA CYS A 50 1.02 -0.82 -16.61
C CYS A 50 0.74 0.40 -17.50
N ILE A 51 -0.39 0.36 -18.22
CA ILE A 51 -0.85 1.48 -19.05
C ILE A 51 -1.68 2.43 -18.20
N TYR A 52 -1.18 3.65 -18.00
CA TYR A 52 -1.83 4.71 -17.25
C TYR A 52 -1.64 6.08 -17.89
N GLU A 53 -2.57 6.99 -17.59
CA GLU A 53 -2.44 8.41 -17.88
C GLU A 53 -1.82 9.13 -16.67
N THR A 54 -0.85 10.01 -16.91
CA THR A 54 -0.33 10.90 -15.87
C THR A 54 -1.14 12.19 -15.85
N LYS A 55 -1.65 12.57 -14.68
CA LYS A 55 -2.42 13.79 -14.46
C LYS A 55 -1.92 14.55 -13.24
N THR A 56 -2.37 15.79 -13.12
CA THR A 56 -2.08 16.67 -11.98
C THR A 56 -3.37 17.16 -11.36
N PHE A 57 -3.37 17.26 -10.03
CA PHE A 57 -4.44 17.82 -9.23
C PHE A 57 -3.94 19.07 -8.52
N SER A 58 -4.73 20.14 -8.50
CA SER A 58 -4.38 21.36 -7.75
C SER A 58 -4.69 21.12 -6.26
N GLN A 59 -3.66 20.78 -5.50
CA GLN A 59 -3.76 20.41 -4.09
C GLN A 59 -3.49 21.64 -3.20
N LYS A 60 -4.25 21.78 -2.11
CA LYS A 60 -3.99 22.83 -1.12
C LYS A 60 -2.61 22.63 -0.49
N LEU A 61 -1.86 23.71 -0.32
CA LEU A 61 -0.54 23.67 0.29
C LEU A 61 -0.62 23.26 1.77
N ASP A 62 -1.50 23.94 2.50
CA ASP A 62 -1.69 23.77 3.94
C ASP A 62 -3.14 23.36 4.26
N HIS A 63 -3.31 22.15 4.78
CA HIS A 63 -4.62 21.61 5.18
C HIS A 63 -4.97 21.92 6.64
N PHE A 64 -4.04 22.47 7.42
CA PHE A 64 -4.20 22.75 8.85
C PHE A 64 -4.35 24.25 9.13
N GLY A 65 -3.74 25.10 8.30
CA GLY A 65 -3.98 26.54 8.28
C GLY A 65 -5.19 26.92 7.41
N PHE A 66 -6.05 27.79 7.94
CA PHE A 66 -7.22 28.32 7.22
C PHE A 66 -6.93 29.62 6.46
N SER A 67 -5.79 30.27 6.73
CA SER A 67 -5.40 31.55 6.13
C SER A 67 -4.69 31.40 4.78
N ASP A 68 -4.07 30.25 4.51
CA ASP A 68 -3.33 30.01 3.28
C ASP A 68 -4.19 29.27 2.24
N ASN A 69 -4.41 29.91 1.09
CA ASN A 69 -5.13 29.35 -0.05
C ASN A 69 -4.21 28.95 -1.21
N ARG A 70 -2.89 28.96 -1.02
CA ARG A 70 -1.95 28.51 -2.04
C ARG A 70 -2.17 27.04 -2.36
N THR A 71 -1.89 26.71 -3.62
CA THR A 71 -2.00 25.35 -4.14
C THR A 71 -0.72 24.95 -4.86
N PHE A 72 -0.53 23.64 -5.03
CA PHE A 72 0.55 23.08 -5.83
C PHE A 72 0.03 21.92 -6.69
N PRO A 73 0.67 21.66 -7.85
CA PRO A 73 0.31 20.53 -8.69
C PRO A 73 0.80 19.23 -8.05
N GLN A 74 -0.12 18.42 -7.55
CA GLN A 74 0.14 17.05 -7.09
C GLN A 74 -0.08 16.07 -8.24
N ARG A 75 0.94 15.29 -8.59
CA ARG A 75 0.88 14.29 -9.65
C ARG A 75 0.12 13.05 -9.18
N TYR A 76 -0.66 12.47 -10.07
CA TYR A 76 -1.25 11.16 -9.90
C TYR A 76 -1.31 10.41 -11.23
N LEU A 77 -1.34 9.09 -11.16
CA LEU A 77 -1.49 8.20 -12.30
C LEU A 77 -2.89 7.59 -12.25
N VAL A 78 -3.56 7.50 -13.40
CA VAL A 78 -4.88 6.90 -13.50
C VAL A 78 -4.91 5.85 -14.61
N ALA A 79 -5.37 4.65 -14.29
CA ALA A 79 -5.58 3.59 -15.26
C ALA A 79 -7.05 3.18 -15.29
N ARG A 80 -7.66 3.32 -16.49
CA ARG A 80 -9.09 3.04 -16.73
C ARG A 80 -9.33 1.78 -17.55
N LYS A 81 -8.28 1.09 -17.99
CA LYS A 81 -8.37 -0.07 -18.90
C LYS A 81 -9.37 -1.14 -18.44
N ASN A 82 -9.42 -1.43 -17.14
CA ASN A 82 -10.28 -2.45 -16.55
C ASN A 82 -11.53 -1.89 -15.87
N TRP A 83 -11.71 -0.57 -15.87
CA TRP A 83 -12.76 0.08 -15.09
C TRP A 83 -14.10 0.03 -15.82
N VAL A 84 -15.14 -0.38 -15.09
CA VAL A 84 -16.54 -0.29 -15.52
C VAL A 84 -17.22 0.78 -14.68
N GLU A 85 -18.12 1.55 -15.30
CA GLU A 85 -18.87 2.59 -14.59
C GLU A 85 -19.59 2.02 -13.36
N GLY A 86 -19.47 2.72 -12.23
CA GLY A 86 -19.97 2.24 -10.94
C GLY A 86 -19.02 1.30 -10.18
N GLY A 87 -17.97 0.80 -10.84
CA GLY A 87 -16.92 -0.02 -10.23
C GLY A 87 -16.02 0.74 -9.24
N PRO A 88 -15.33 0.02 -8.34
CA PRO A 88 -14.53 0.62 -7.27
C PRO A 88 -13.27 1.32 -7.80
N ILE A 89 -12.67 2.15 -6.94
CA ILE A 89 -11.35 2.75 -7.18
C ILE A 89 -10.38 2.11 -6.20
N LEU A 90 -9.36 1.44 -6.73
CA LEU A 90 -8.22 1.01 -5.92
C LEU A 90 -7.21 2.16 -5.92
N PHE A 91 -7.00 2.74 -4.74
CA PHE A 91 -6.23 3.96 -4.57
C PHE A 91 -4.93 3.66 -3.81
N TYR A 92 -3.79 3.80 -4.49
CA TYR A 92 -2.47 3.68 -3.89
C TYR A 92 -2.00 5.04 -3.39
N THR A 93 -1.73 5.12 -2.09
CA THR A 93 -1.08 6.26 -1.45
C THR A 93 0.42 6.15 -1.63
N GLY A 94 0.98 6.92 -2.57
CA GLY A 94 2.41 7.01 -2.77
C GLY A 94 3.15 7.32 -1.47
N ASN A 95 4.36 6.76 -1.36
CA ASN A 95 5.26 6.91 -0.22
C ASN A 95 6.50 7.72 -0.64
N GLU A 96 7.68 7.42 -0.11
CA GLU A 96 8.88 8.27 -0.16
C GLU A 96 9.67 8.16 -1.48
N GLY A 97 8.99 8.31 -2.62
CA GLY A 97 9.64 8.16 -3.93
C GLY A 97 8.79 8.59 -5.12
N ASP A 98 9.34 8.38 -6.31
CA ASP A 98 8.64 8.66 -7.57
C ASP A 98 7.48 7.68 -7.75
N ILE A 99 6.27 8.21 -7.96
CA ILE A 99 5.06 7.38 -8.08
C ILE A 99 5.09 6.39 -9.25
N THR A 100 5.84 6.69 -10.31
CA THR A 100 5.99 5.80 -11.47
C THR A 100 6.76 4.54 -11.10
N TRP A 101 7.71 4.65 -10.18
CA TRP A 101 8.44 3.49 -9.67
C TRP A 101 7.52 2.58 -8.87
N PHE A 102 6.68 3.15 -7.99
CA PHE A 102 5.70 2.36 -7.24
C PHE A 102 4.65 1.73 -8.15
N ALA A 103 4.13 2.46 -9.13
CA ALA A 103 3.19 1.89 -10.10
C ALA A 103 3.76 0.68 -10.84
N ASN A 104 5.05 0.68 -11.16
CA ASN A 104 5.73 -0.43 -11.82
C ASN A 104 6.02 -1.63 -10.89
N ASN A 105 6.12 -1.40 -9.58
CA ASN A 105 6.48 -2.44 -8.61
C ASN A 105 5.28 -2.94 -7.78
N THR A 106 4.17 -2.19 -7.75
CA THR A 106 2.92 -2.54 -7.05
C THR A 106 2.00 -3.35 -7.97
N GLY A 107 2.47 -4.54 -8.34
CA GLY A 107 1.80 -5.43 -9.27
C GLY A 107 0.44 -5.96 -8.84
N PHE A 108 0.23 -6.20 -7.55
CA PHE A 108 -0.98 -6.82 -7.04
C PHE A 108 -2.24 -6.02 -7.38
N MET A 109 -2.18 -4.69 -7.29
CA MET A 109 -3.29 -3.81 -7.68
C MET A 109 -3.66 -3.97 -9.16
N TRP A 110 -2.67 -4.14 -10.03
CA TRP A 110 -2.90 -4.40 -11.46
C TRP A 110 -3.54 -5.75 -11.70
N ASP A 111 -3.09 -6.77 -10.97
CA ASP A 111 -3.60 -8.13 -11.08
C ASP A 111 -5.09 -8.22 -10.68
N ILE A 112 -5.50 -7.51 -9.62
CA ILE A 112 -6.89 -7.54 -9.12
C ILE A 112 -7.83 -6.53 -9.80
N ALA A 113 -7.30 -5.54 -10.53
CA ALA A 113 -8.11 -4.51 -11.18
C ALA A 113 -9.14 -5.10 -12.15
N GLY A 114 -8.75 -6.12 -12.91
CA GLY A 114 -9.64 -6.81 -13.86
C GLY A 114 -10.73 -7.64 -13.18
N GLU A 115 -10.42 -8.21 -12.01
CA GLU A 115 -11.33 -9.00 -11.19
C GLU A 115 -12.43 -8.10 -10.59
N PHE A 116 -12.03 -6.95 -10.04
CA PHE A 116 -12.95 -6.01 -9.40
C PHE A 116 -13.56 -4.96 -10.34
N LYS A 117 -13.24 -5.01 -11.65
CA LYS A 117 -13.62 -3.98 -12.63
C LYS A 117 -13.27 -2.57 -12.15
N ALA A 118 -12.10 -2.45 -11.54
CA ALA A 118 -11.69 -1.29 -10.78
C ALA A 118 -10.89 -0.28 -11.63
N MET A 119 -11.04 0.99 -11.28
CA MET A 119 -10.09 2.02 -11.69
C MET A 119 -8.90 2.00 -10.74
N LEU A 120 -7.70 2.14 -11.29
CA LEU A 120 -6.50 2.33 -10.47
C LEU A 120 -6.13 3.80 -10.41
N VAL A 121 -5.83 4.29 -9.21
CA VAL A 121 -5.28 5.62 -8.99
C VAL A 121 -4.06 5.50 -8.10
N PHE A 122 -2.91 5.98 -8.58
CA PHE A 122 -1.68 6.09 -7.79
C PHE A 122 -1.40 7.57 -7.54
N ALA A 123 -1.57 8.03 -6.31
CA ALA A 123 -1.32 9.42 -5.95
C ALA A 123 0.10 9.60 -5.43
N GLU A 124 0.86 10.53 -6.01
CA GLU A 124 2.22 10.79 -5.55
C GLU A 124 2.20 11.54 -4.21
N HIS A 125 3.09 11.13 -3.30
CA HIS A 125 3.24 11.82 -2.03
C HIS A 125 3.80 13.24 -2.24
N ARG A 126 3.30 14.20 -1.47
CA ARG A 126 3.86 15.57 -1.46
C ARG A 126 5.34 15.53 -1.08
N TYR A 127 6.16 16.41 -1.67
CA TYR A 127 7.62 16.49 -1.52
C TYR A 127 8.43 15.36 -2.18
N TYR A 128 7.79 14.45 -2.90
CA TYR A 128 8.46 13.37 -3.64
C TYR A 128 8.18 13.45 -5.14
N GLY A 129 9.08 12.86 -5.92
CA GLY A 129 9.01 12.81 -7.38
C GLY A 129 8.83 14.18 -8.03
N LYS A 130 7.67 14.42 -8.64
CA LYS A 130 7.34 15.68 -9.31
C LYS A 130 6.32 16.53 -8.53
N SER A 131 5.85 16.05 -7.39
CA SER A 131 4.84 16.71 -6.55
C SER A 131 5.50 17.61 -5.51
N LEU A 132 6.14 18.68 -5.99
CA LEU A 132 6.99 19.56 -5.18
C LEU A 132 6.27 20.89 -4.91
N PRO A 133 5.79 21.15 -3.68
CA PRO A 133 5.02 22.35 -3.38
C PRO A 133 5.76 23.68 -3.61
N PHE A 134 7.09 23.65 -3.53
CA PHE A 134 7.96 24.81 -3.74
C PHE A 134 8.98 24.57 -4.87
N GLY A 135 8.71 23.60 -5.75
CA GLY A 135 9.62 23.22 -6.84
C GLY A 135 11.03 22.85 -6.32
N LYS A 136 12.07 23.46 -6.89
CA LYS A 136 13.47 23.21 -6.51
C LYS A 136 13.79 23.60 -5.05
N LEU A 137 12.99 24.50 -4.46
CA LEU A 137 13.16 24.93 -3.08
C LEU A 137 12.55 23.95 -2.08
N SER A 138 11.74 22.98 -2.52
CA SER A 138 11.19 21.94 -1.63
C SER A 138 12.28 21.16 -0.89
N TYR A 139 13.50 21.09 -1.45
CA TYR A 139 14.65 20.42 -0.83
C TYR A 139 15.64 21.37 -0.15
N LYS A 140 15.37 22.68 -0.15
CA LYS A 140 16.23 23.70 0.46
C LYS A 140 15.50 24.38 1.62
N GLY A 141 15.62 23.81 2.81
CA GLY A 141 15.16 24.40 4.07
C GLY A 141 15.75 23.67 5.28
N PRO A 142 15.90 24.33 6.44
CA PRO A 142 16.53 23.76 7.64
C PRO A 142 15.73 22.62 8.31
N ASN A 143 14.54 22.26 7.82
CA ASN A 143 13.61 21.33 8.46
C ASN A 143 13.27 20.06 7.65
N ASN A 144 14.11 19.67 6.69
CA ASN A 144 13.82 18.57 5.74
C ASN A 144 13.97 17.13 6.29
N GLY A 145 13.65 16.93 7.57
CA GLY A 145 13.60 15.60 8.19
C GLY A 145 12.66 15.48 9.40
N ALA A 146 12.15 16.59 9.94
CA ALA A 146 11.24 16.57 11.08
C ALA A 146 9.75 16.53 10.70
N LEU A 147 9.43 16.59 9.40
CA LEU A 147 8.07 16.61 8.85
C LEU A 147 7.74 15.35 8.04
N ASP A 148 8.55 14.30 8.15
CA ASP A 148 8.21 12.97 7.68
C ASP A 148 7.55 12.17 8.82
N PRO A 149 6.21 12.05 8.86
CA PRO A 149 5.50 11.41 9.96
C PRO A 149 5.61 9.87 9.94
N TRP A 150 6.27 9.25 8.96
CA TRP A 150 6.22 7.79 8.76
C TRP A 150 7.26 6.98 9.53
N ALA A 151 8.04 7.59 10.43
CA ALA A 151 9.14 6.88 11.08
C ALA A 151 8.76 5.90 12.23
N ALA A 152 7.53 5.93 12.79
CA ALA A 152 7.32 5.26 14.10
C ALA A 152 5.97 4.54 14.36
N GLY A 153 5.15 4.19 13.36
CA GLY A 153 3.71 3.92 13.61
C GLY A 153 3.08 2.62 13.10
N GLY A 154 3.84 1.59 12.75
CA GLY A 154 3.27 0.36 12.16
C GLY A 154 2.25 -0.35 13.07
N VAL A 155 1.11 -0.77 12.52
CA VAL A 155 0.08 -1.55 13.23
C VAL A 155 0.33 -3.04 12.97
N THR A 156 0.60 -3.82 14.03
CA THR A 156 0.91 -5.25 13.93
C THR A 156 -0.21 -6.18 14.40
N ARG A 157 -1.35 -5.63 14.84
CA ARG A 157 -2.51 -6.38 15.32
C ARG A 157 -3.81 -5.74 14.85
N ASN A 158 -4.87 -6.55 14.69
CA ASN A 158 -6.21 -6.03 14.41
C ASN A 158 -6.62 -5.05 15.52
N ILE A 159 -7.07 -3.86 15.13
CA ILE A 159 -7.56 -2.84 16.06
C ILE A 159 -9.09 -2.93 16.20
N SER A 160 -9.78 -3.46 15.19
CA SER A 160 -11.23 -3.76 15.21
C SER A 160 -11.59 -4.81 14.15
N ASP A 161 -12.85 -5.26 14.12
CA ASP A 161 -13.38 -6.18 13.09
C ASP A 161 -13.37 -5.61 11.66
N SER A 162 -13.19 -4.28 11.54
CA SER A 162 -13.09 -3.55 10.28
C SER A 162 -11.66 -3.08 9.96
N LEU A 163 -10.76 -3.07 10.95
CA LEU A 163 -9.36 -2.66 10.80
C LEU A 163 -8.44 -3.86 11.04
N ILE A 164 -8.20 -4.59 9.96
CA ILE A 164 -7.45 -5.85 9.94
C ILE A 164 -5.98 -5.56 9.64
N ALA A 165 -5.09 -6.06 10.49
CA ALA A 165 -3.66 -6.12 10.23
C ALA A 165 -3.31 -7.52 9.72
N VAL A 166 -2.71 -7.60 8.53
CA VAL A 166 -2.25 -8.86 7.95
C VAL A 166 -0.74 -8.92 8.14
N LEU A 167 -0.28 -9.88 8.95
CA LEU A 167 1.15 -10.13 9.13
C LEU A 167 1.62 -11.13 8.09
N ILE A 168 2.73 -10.82 7.41
CA ILE A 168 3.34 -11.66 6.39
C ILE A 168 4.72 -12.06 6.90
N GLU A 169 4.82 -13.25 7.50
CA GLU A 169 6.01 -13.68 8.24
C GLU A 169 7.29 -13.68 7.39
N ASP A 170 7.19 -14.10 6.13
CA ASP A 170 8.31 -14.12 5.18
C ASP A 170 8.35 -12.89 4.26
N GLY A 171 7.50 -11.90 4.53
CA GLY A 171 7.34 -10.70 3.73
C GLY A 171 8.41 -9.66 4.05
N ALA A 172 9.27 -9.36 3.08
CA ALA A 172 10.03 -8.11 3.10
C ALA A 172 9.09 -6.90 2.86
N HIS A 173 9.66 -5.70 2.81
CA HIS A 173 8.92 -4.43 2.66
C HIS A 173 7.83 -4.52 1.56
N HIS A 174 6.56 -4.53 1.99
CA HIS A 174 5.31 -4.61 1.20
C HIS A 174 5.34 -5.64 0.06
N LEU A 175 5.81 -6.88 0.33
CA LEU A 175 5.90 -7.95 -0.66
C LEU A 175 4.53 -8.32 -1.27
N ASP A 176 3.47 -8.25 -0.47
CA ASP A 176 2.06 -8.40 -0.85
C ASP A 176 1.67 -7.54 -2.05
N LEU A 177 2.17 -6.30 -2.11
CA LEU A 177 1.81 -5.37 -3.17
C LEU A 177 2.49 -5.66 -4.51
N ARG A 178 3.54 -6.50 -4.54
CA ARG A 178 4.22 -6.88 -5.78
C ARG A 178 3.37 -7.78 -6.67
N HIS A 179 3.76 -7.94 -7.94
CA HIS A 179 3.10 -8.90 -8.83
C HIS A 179 3.20 -10.31 -8.27
N LYS A 180 2.23 -11.16 -8.63
CA LYS A 180 2.33 -12.59 -8.40
C LYS A 180 3.59 -13.17 -9.06
N ASN A 181 4.32 -13.99 -8.32
CA ASN A 181 5.49 -14.72 -8.77
C ASN A 181 5.33 -16.22 -8.42
N PRO A 182 5.75 -17.16 -9.29
CA PRO A 182 5.77 -18.58 -8.94
C PRO A 182 6.59 -18.94 -7.68
N LEU A 183 7.55 -18.10 -7.30
CA LEU A 183 8.39 -18.27 -6.11
C LEU A 183 7.87 -17.53 -4.87
N ASP A 184 6.65 -16.99 -4.92
CA ASP A 184 6.05 -16.32 -3.77
C ASP A 184 5.89 -17.29 -2.58
N PRO A 185 6.31 -16.93 -1.35
CA PRO A 185 6.13 -17.78 -0.19
C PRO A 185 4.64 -18.01 0.10
N PRO A 186 4.26 -19.16 0.71
CA PRO A 186 2.86 -19.44 1.02
C PRO A 186 2.19 -18.36 1.89
N SER A 187 2.96 -17.68 2.75
CA SER A 187 2.49 -16.59 3.61
C SER A 187 1.98 -15.38 2.82
N VAL A 188 2.69 -14.92 1.78
CA VAL A 188 2.22 -13.79 0.94
C VAL A 188 1.03 -14.17 0.06
N VAL A 189 0.96 -15.42 -0.39
CA VAL A 189 -0.19 -15.91 -1.17
C VAL A 189 -1.45 -15.94 -0.31
N GLN A 190 -1.34 -16.40 0.94
CA GLN A 190 -2.45 -16.37 1.90
C GLN A 190 -2.86 -14.94 2.23
N ALA A 191 -1.90 -14.03 2.46
CA ALA A 191 -2.17 -12.62 2.71
C ALA A 191 -2.98 -11.98 1.57
N ARG A 192 -2.53 -12.15 0.32
CA ARG A 192 -3.25 -11.64 -0.86
C ARG A 192 -4.65 -12.22 -1.01
N ASN A 193 -4.85 -13.50 -0.70
CA ASN A 193 -6.18 -14.10 -0.73
C ASN A 193 -7.10 -13.50 0.34
N LEU A 194 -6.56 -13.24 1.54
CA LEU A 194 -7.29 -12.62 2.63
C LEU A 194 -7.64 -11.16 2.30
N GLU A 195 -6.71 -10.40 1.73
CA GLU A 195 -6.93 -9.05 1.23
C GLU A 195 -8.03 -9.02 0.18
N LYS A 196 -7.98 -9.91 -0.82
CA LYS A 196 -9.04 -10.05 -1.84
C LYS A 196 -10.39 -10.35 -1.21
N TYR A 197 -10.44 -11.24 -0.22
CA TYR A 197 -11.67 -11.57 0.49
C TYR A 197 -12.28 -10.34 1.17
N TYR A 198 -11.49 -9.57 1.91
CA TYR A 198 -11.97 -8.36 2.58
C TYR A 198 -12.38 -7.26 1.59
N ILE A 199 -11.61 -7.04 0.52
CA ILE A 199 -11.96 -6.10 -0.55
C ILE A 199 -13.30 -6.48 -1.17
N SER A 200 -13.49 -7.76 -1.49
CA SER A 200 -14.76 -8.29 -2.04
C SER A 200 -15.93 -8.02 -1.09
N ARG A 201 -15.73 -8.29 0.21
CA ARG A 201 -16.74 -8.06 1.25
C ARG A 201 -17.12 -6.57 1.33
N TRP A 202 -16.13 -5.68 1.37
CA TRP A 202 -16.37 -4.23 1.45
C TRP A 202 -17.10 -3.68 0.21
N ILE A 203 -16.76 -4.18 -0.99
CA ILE A 203 -17.47 -3.81 -2.22
C ILE A 203 -18.94 -4.24 -2.12
N ALA A 204 -19.21 -5.48 -1.71
CA ALA A 204 -20.58 -5.98 -1.56
C ALA A 204 -21.40 -5.17 -0.54
N GLU A 205 -20.79 -4.82 0.60
CA GLU A 205 -21.41 -3.97 1.62
C GLU A 205 -21.74 -2.57 1.09
N ALA A 206 -20.82 -1.96 0.32
CA ALA A 206 -21.03 -0.65 -0.29
C ALA A 206 -22.19 -0.69 -1.31
N GLU A 207 -22.26 -1.73 -2.14
CA GLU A 207 -23.35 -1.92 -3.10
C GLU A 207 -24.71 -2.12 -2.42
N LYS A 208 -24.75 -2.87 -1.31
CA LYS A 208 -25.96 -3.00 -0.49
C LYS A 208 -26.40 -1.65 0.07
N LYS A 209 -25.48 -0.87 0.67
CA LYS A 209 -25.77 0.47 1.19
C LYS A 209 -26.27 1.43 0.11
N LYS A 210 -25.74 1.36 -1.12
CA LYS A 210 -26.24 2.14 -2.27
C LYS A 210 -27.69 1.78 -2.60
N LYS A 211 -28.01 0.48 -2.69
CA LYS A 211 -29.36 -0.01 -2.98
C LYS A 211 -30.36 0.39 -1.89
N ASP A 212 -29.99 0.28 -0.63
CA ASP A 212 -30.85 0.64 0.50
C ASP A 212 -31.15 2.15 0.51
N LYS A 213 -30.13 3.00 0.27
CA LYS A 213 -30.34 4.45 0.10
C LYS A 213 -31.23 4.78 -1.11
N ALA A 214 -31.09 4.05 -2.21
CA ALA A 214 -31.93 4.26 -3.40
C ALA A 214 -33.40 3.90 -3.13
N LYS A 215 -33.66 2.79 -2.43
CA LYS A 215 -35.01 2.39 -2.00
C LYS A 215 -35.65 3.42 -1.07
N LEU A 216 -34.90 3.94 -0.09
CA LEU A 216 -35.38 4.98 0.82
C LEU A 216 -35.80 6.24 0.04
N ARG A 217 -34.97 6.68 -0.92
CA ARG A 217 -35.26 7.83 -1.79
C ARG A 217 -36.50 7.65 -2.66
N ILE A 218 -36.79 6.43 -3.14
CA ILE A 218 -37.99 6.14 -3.93
C ILE A 218 -39.23 6.16 -3.02
N SER A 219 -39.14 5.57 -1.82
CA SER A 219 -40.20 5.60 -0.81
C SER A 219 -40.60 7.04 -0.43
N ASP A 220 -39.62 7.91 -0.19
CA ASP A 220 -39.88 9.32 0.14
C ASP A 220 -40.56 10.08 -1.01
N LYS A 221 -40.16 9.81 -2.27
CA LYS A 221 -40.82 10.39 -3.45
C LYS A 221 -42.25 9.89 -3.67
N GLY A 222 -42.53 8.63 -3.33
CA GLY A 222 -43.89 8.06 -3.36
C GLY A 222 -44.82 8.70 -2.33
N LYS A 223 -44.28 8.99 -1.14
CA LYS A 223 -45.03 9.62 -0.03
C LYS A 223 -45.40 11.08 -0.29
N PHE A 224 -44.58 11.82 -1.04
CA PHE A 224 -44.87 13.20 -1.45
C PHE A 224 -45.89 13.30 -2.61
N ARG A 225 -46.07 12.24 -3.41
CA ARG A 225 -47.06 12.21 -4.51
C ARG A 225 -48.48 11.86 -4.06
N SER A 226 -48.68 11.33 -2.85
CA SER A 226 -50.01 10.97 -2.31
C SER A 226 -50.72 12.10 -1.56
N ILE A 227 -50.11 13.29 -1.46
CA ILE A 227 -50.77 14.48 -0.92
C ILE A 227 -51.48 15.18 -2.09
N SER A 228 -52.62 14.62 -2.51
CA SER A 228 -53.58 15.32 -3.35
C SER A 228 -54.41 16.21 -2.43
N ILE A 229 -54.19 17.52 -2.51
CA ILE A 229 -55.02 18.52 -1.83
C ILE A 229 -56.44 18.39 -2.42
N ARG A 230 -57.41 17.99 -1.59
CA ARG A 230 -58.85 18.12 -1.87
C ARG A 230 -59.35 19.40 -1.23
#